data_AF-A0A9E8LYF8-F1
#
_entry.id   AF-A0A9E8LYF8-F1
#
_cell.length_a   1.000
_cell.length_b   1.000
_cell.length_c   1.000
_cell.angle_alpha   90.00
_cell.angle_beta   90.00
_cell.angle_gamma   90.00
#
_symmetry.space_group_name_H-M   'P 1'
#
loop_
_entity.id
_entity.type
_entity.pdbx_description
1 polymer ?
#
loop_
_entity_poly.entity_id
_entity_poly.type
_entity_poly.pdbx_seq_one_letter_code
_entity_poly.pdbx_strand_id
1 'polypeptide(L)'
;MNKYGVKAKKGAIWSDFSVRFILRNPIYSGKNRWNWRSPVKRKAYTGAEIIKEIDQEGFEPIISEELFRETEKRMKERSYMAFRSDNYYPFSGVAKCAKCGHSYTGPFKKRRSRTIYRFYKCAGRCKFGICDSQVVVEESIENALLGMLELAKTELEFEDKNYYPTVDKNEIEKQLEKIKEKKERTKDLYIDGDLTKDQYKKRLEIFQEEEKELLSLLNKVDEDANIEEIKEILQNIKNEWHNMSYESKNTPSIPFFKV
;
A
#
# COMPACT_ATOMS: atom_id res chain seq x y z
N MET A 1 -15.92 3.76 25.24
CA MET A 1 -14.88 4.80 25.37
C MET A 1 -14.90 5.75 24.19
N ASN A 2 -14.45 5.35 23.00
CA ASN A 2 -14.38 6.24 21.82
C ASN A 2 -15.70 6.93 21.45
N LYS A 3 -16.82 6.19 21.43
CA LYS A 3 -18.15 6.75 21.14
C LYS A 3 -18.56 7.87 22.12
N TYR A 4 -18.07 7.82 23.36
CA TYR A 4 -18.36 8.80 24.40
C TYR A 4 -17.26 9.88 24.52
N GLY A 5 -16.37 10.00 23.52
CA GLY A 5 -15.33 11.03 23.51
C GLY A 5 -14.14 10.79 24.45
N VAL A 6 -14.12 9.70 25.23
CA VAL A 6 -13.01 9.38 26.15
C VAL A 6 -11.74 9.09 25.36
N LYS A 7 -10.65 9.82 25.66
CA LYS A 7 -9.35 9.68 25.00
C LYS A 7 -8.41 8.77 25.80
N ALA A 8 -7.45 8.15 25.11
CA ALA A 8 -6.35 7.43 25.74
C ALA A 8 -5.31 8.40 26.33
N LYS A 9 -4.34 7.89 27.11
CA LYS A 9 -3.33 8.68 27.84
C LYS A 9 -2.64 9.80 27.01
N LYS A 10 -2.35 9.55 25.73
CA LYS A 10 -1.70 10.52 24.82
C LYS A 10 -2.69 11.26 23.90
N GLY A 11 -3.97 11.36 24.26
CA GLY A 11 -5.00 11.97 23.41
C GLY A 11 -5.46 11.11 22.23
N ALA A 12 -4.87 9.93 22.04
CA ALA A 12 -5.23 9.01 20.96
C ALA A 12 -6.60 8.35 21.17
N ILE A 13 -7.15 7.74 20.11
CA ILE A 13 -8.32 6.86 20.21
C ILE A 13 -7.97 5.56 20.94
N TRP A 14 -8.93 4.99 21.64
CA TRP A 14 -8.79 3.67 22.23
C TRP A 14 -8.72 2.60 21.14
N SER A 15 -7.66 1.80 21.18
CA SER A 15 -7.50 0.60 20.34
C SER A 15 -7.78 -0.66 21.16
N ASP A 16 -8.12 -1.78 20.50
CA ASP A 16 -8.28 -3.07 21.19
C ASP A 16 -6.99 -3.47 21.91
N PHE A 17 -5.85 -3.19 21.29
CA PHE A 17 -4.54 -3.48 21.85
C PHE A 17 -4.33 -2.73 23.18
N SER A 18 -4.64 -1.43 23.23
CA SER A 18 -4.52 -0.62 24.46
C SER A 18 -5.37 -1.18 25.59
N VAL A 19 -6.60 -1.59 25.28
CA VAL A 19 -7.51 -2.19 26.27
C VAL A 19 -7.00 -3.54 26.75
N ARG A 20 -6.63 -4.44 25.83
CA ARG A 20 -6.06 -5.75 26.17
C ARG A 20 -4.76 -5.63 26.96
N PHE A 21 -3.94 -4.63 26.64
CA PHE A 21 -2.70 -4.35 27.34
C PHE A 21 -2.93 -3.99 28.81
N ILE A 22 -3.96 -3.17 29.07
CA ILE A 22 -4.38 -2.82 30.44
C ILE A 22 -4.97 -4.04 31.14
N LEU A 23 -5.92 -4.76 30.53
CA LEU A 23 -6.57 -5.92 31.15
C LEU A 23 -5.60 -7.06 31.48
N ARG A 24 -4.48 -7.19 30.75
CA ARG A 24 -3.43 -8.20 31.00
C ARG A 24 -2.32 -7.75 31.94
N ASN A 25 -2.44 -6.57 32.55
CA ASN A 25 -1.39 -6.06 33.44
C ASN A 25 -1.66 -6.50 34.89
N PRO A 26 -0.86 -7.43 35.46
CA PRO A 26 -1.09 -7.95 36.80
C PRO A 26 -0.82 -6.93 37.91
N ILE A 27 -0.26 -5.75 37.58
CA ILE A 27 -0.05 -4.67 38.56
C ILE A 27 -1.36 -4.25 39.22
N TYR A 28 -2.48 -4.32 38.49
CA TYR A 28 -3.78 -3.93 39.00
C TYR A 28 -4.32 -4.87 40.07
N SER A 29 -3.81 -6.11 40.14
CA SER A 29 -4.09 -7.08 41.21
C SER A 29 -2.94 -7.20 42.22
N GLY A 30 -2.01 -6.25 42.26
CA GLY A 30 -0.90 -6.24 43.22
C GLY A 30 0.28 -7.13 42.87
N LYS A 31 0.45 -7.48 41.60
CA LYS A 31 1.56 -8.33 41.15
C LYS A 31 2.42 -7.63 40.10
N ASN A 32 3.72 -7.62 40.32
CA ASN A 32 4.71 -7.14 39.35
C ASN A 32 5.05 -8.21 38.33
N ARG A 33 5.18 -7.80 37.07
CA ARG A 33 5.56 -8.66 35.95
C ARG A 33 6.93 -8.28 35.40
N TRP A 34 7.84 -9.25 35.43
CA TRP A 34 9.17 -9.14 34.86
C TRP A 34 9.34 -10.11 33.71
N ASN A 35 10.30 -9.80 32.84
CA ASN A 35 10.77 -10.73 31.82
C ASN A 35 9.70 -11.21 30.82
N TRP A 36 8.72 -10.36 30.48
CA TRP A 36 7.59 -10.75 29.61
C TRP A 36 7.75 -10.32 28.13
N ARG A 37 8.78 -9.53 27.81
CA ARG A 37 9.07 -9.06 26.45
C ARG A 37 10.43 -9.57 25.98
N SER A 38 10.51 -9.86 24.69
CA SER A 38 11.80 -10.17 24.07
C SER A 38 12.72 -8.95 24.08
N PRO A 39 13.98 -9.11 24.51
CA PRO A 39 14.99 -8.06 24.37
C PRO A 39 15.31 -7.79 22.89
N VAL A 40 15.03 -8.76 21.99
CA VAL A 40 15.25 -8.64 20.55
C VAL A 40 13.93 -8.34 19.84
N LYS A 41 13.88 -7.22 19.09
CA LYS A 41 12.73 -6.85 18.26
C LYS A 41 12.36 -8.00 17.31
N ARG A 42 11.06 -8.30 17.20
CA ARG A 42 10.47 -9.27 16.26
C ARG A 42 10.84 -10.75 16.49
N LYS A 43 11.48 -11.12 17.60
CA LYS A 43 11.62 -12.53 18.01
C LYS A 43 10.61 -12.89 19.10
N ALA A 44 10.02 -14.08 18.98
CA ALA A 44 9.24 -14.66 20.07
C ALA A 44 10.14 -14.83 21.30
N TYR A 45 9.65 -14.43 22.47
CA TYR A 45 10.42 -14.54 23.69
C TYR A 45 10.29 -15.95 24.28
N THR A 46 11.41 -16.57 24.65
CA THR A 46 11.49 -17.95 25.16
C THR A 46 11.80 -18.04 26.65
N GLY A 47 12.00 -16.92 27.34
CA GLY A 47 12.22 -16.92 28.78
C GLY A 47 10.92 -17.07 29.57
N ALA A 48 11.02 -17.61 30.79
CA ALA A 48 9.89 -17.70 31.70
C ALA A 48 9.49 -16.30 32.20
N GLU A 49 8.21 -15.97 32.07
CA GLU A 49 7.59 -14.79 32.67
C GLU A 49 7.63 -14.93 34.20
N ILE A 50 8.06 -13.88 34.89
CA ILE A 50 8.14 -13.87 36.36
C ILE A 50 7.05 -12.91 36.88
N ILE A 51 6.11 -13.47 37.63
CA ILE A 51 5.04 -12.71 38.30
C ILE A 51 5.24 -12.86 39.81
N LYS A 52 5.37 -11.74 40.52
CA LYS A 52 5.56 -11.71 41.99
C LYS A 52 4.63 -10.68 42.61
N GLU A 53 4.22 -10.90 43.85
CA GLU A 53 3.47 -9.92 44.64
C GLU A 53 4.32 -8.67 44.91
N ILE A 54 3.64 -7.53 45.01
CA ILE A 54 4.26 -6.25 45.30
C ILE A 54 4.34 -6.08 46.81
N ASP A 55 5.54 -6.23 47.36
CA ASP A 55 5.84 -6.07 48.78
C ASP A 55 6.28 -4.62 49.11
N GLN A 56 5.57 -3.64 48.54
CA GLN A 56 5.86 -2.22 48.74
C GLN A 56 4.83 -1.64 49.71
N GLU A 57 5.32 -1.04 50.79
CA GLU A 57 4.48 -0.35 51.77
C GLU A 57 3.66 0.76 51.11
N GLY A 58 2.35 0.79 51.40
CA GLY A 58 1.40 1.74 50.83
C GLY A 58 0.91 1.41 49.41
N PHE A 59 1.29 0.27 48.83
CA PHE A 59 0.70 -0.19 47.56
C PHE A 59 -0.69 -0.81 47.79
N GLU A 60 -1.71 -0.29 47.12
CA GLU A 60 -3.06 -0.84 47.13
C GLU A 60 -3.48 -1.30 45.72
N PRO A 61 -3.84 -2.58 45.53
CA PRO A 61 -4.35 -3.08 44.25
C PRO A 61 -5.65 -2.37 43.84
N ILE A 62 -5.77 -2.02 42.55
CA ILE A 62 -6.99 -1.40 42.01
C ILE A 62 -8.15 -2.41 41.96
N ILE A 63 -7.84 -3.69 41.76
CA ILE A 63 -8.80 -4.78 41.69
C ILE A 63 -8.34 -6.00 42.50
N SER A 64 -9.30 -6.81 42.96
CA SER A 64 -9.00 -8.09 43.61
C SER A 64 -8.32 -9.08 42.65
N GLU A 65 -7.51 -9.99 43.19
CA GLU A 65 -6.93 -11.10 42.43
C GLU A 65 -8.00 -11.97 41.75
N GLU A 66 -9.13 -12.20 42.42
CA GLU A 66 -10.23 -12.99 41.87
C GLU A 66 -10.80 -12.39 40.58
N LEU A 67 -11.09 -11.08 40.60
CA LEU A 67 -11.59 -10.36 39.43
C LEU A 67 -10.59 -10.35 38.27
N PHE A 68 -9.29 -10.23 38.58
CA PHE A 68 -8.23 -10.32 37.57
C PHE A 68 -8.20 -11.71 36.92
N ARG A 69 -8.22 -12.77 37.73
CA ARG A 69 -8.24 -14.17 37.26
C ARG A 69 -9.47 -14.48 36.40
N GLU A 70 -10.64 -13.98 36.80
CA GLU A 70 -11.86 -14.13 36.01
C GLU A 70 -11.77 -13.42 34.66
N THR A 71 -11.19 -12.21 34.64
CA THR A 71 -10.94 -11.44 33.43
C THR A 71 -10.00 -12.18 32.48
N GLU A 72 -8.88 -12.73 32.99
CA GLU A 72 -7.95 -13.52 32.18
C GLU A 72 -8.61 -14.76 31.58
N LYS A 73 -9.43 -15.46 32.37
CA LYS A 73 -10.19 -16.63 31.90
C LYS A 73 -11.09 -16.25 30.72
N ARG A 74 -11.90 -15.20 30.86
CA ARG A 74 -12.78 -14.69 29.78
C ARG A 74 -11.98 -14.27 28.54
N MET A 75 -10.78 -13.68 28.73
CA MET A 75 -9.91 -13.30 27.62
C MET A 75 -9.37 -14.53 26.88
N LYS A 76 -8.96 -15.58 27.60
CA LYS A 76 -8.48 -16.84 27.00
C LYS A 76 -9.60 -17.54 26.22
N GLU A 77 -10.79 -17.67 26.80
CA GLU A 77 -11.97 -18.24 26.12
C GLU A 77 -12.28 -17.53 24.79
N ARG A 78 -12.20 -16.19 24.76
CA ARG A 78 -12.42 -15.39 23.55
C ARG A 78 -11.28 -15.50 22.52
N SER A 79 -10.09 -15.95 22.92
CA SER A 79 -8.91 -16.00 22.05
C SER A 79 -8.90 -17.18 21.07
N TYR A 80 -9.61 -18.27 21.40
CA TYR A 80 -9.68 -19.49 20.57
C TYR A 80 -10.49 -19.34 19.25
N MET A 81 -11.04 -18.15 18.96
CA MET A 81 -11.87 -17.90 17.78
C MET A 81 -11.13 -17.25 16.59
N ALA A 82 -9.80 -17.14 16.63
CA ALA A 82 -9.04 -16.53 15.54
C ALA A 82 -8.82 -17.52 14.38
N PHE A 83 -9.88 -17.81 13.63
CA PHE A 83 -9.75 -18.43 12.31
C PHE A 83 -9.10 -17.38 11.39
N ARG A 84 -7.85 -17.61 10.96
CA ARG A 84 -7.35 -16.93 9.76
C ARG A 84 -8.12 -17.53 8.60
N SER A 85 -8.99 -16.73 8.00
CA SER A 85 -9.71 -17.20 6.82
C SER A 85 -8.81 -17.04 5.60
N ASP A 86 -8.69 -18.09 4.78
CA ASP A 86 -8.11 -18.04 3.42
C ASP A 86 -9.01 -17.28 2.43
N ASN A 87 -9.78 -16.32 2.94
CA ASN A 87 -10.67 -15.51 2.13
C ASN A 87 -9.90 -14.30 1.61
N TYR A 88 -9.73 -14.26 0.29
CA TYR A 88 -9.28 -13.09 -0.42
C TYR A 88 -10.42 -12.07 -0.59
N TYR A 89 -10.09 -10.79 -0.47
CA TYR A 89 -11.01 -9.65 -0.64
C TYR A 89 -10.31 -8.62 -1.54
N PRO A 90 -10.75 -8.42 -2.79
CA PRO A 90 -10.04 -7.67 -3.82
C PRO A 90 -9.64 -6.26 -3.40
N PHE A 91 -10.48 -5.62 -2.59
CA PHE A 91 -10.31 -4.22 -2.20
C PHE A 91 -9.64 -4.05 -0.83
N SER A 92 -9.00 -5.10 -0.31
CA SER A 92 -8.27 -5.04 0.96
C SER A 92 -7.11 -4.07 0.88
N GLY A 93 -7.00 -3.18 1.87
CA GLY A 93 -5.91 -2.19 1.92
C GLY A 93 -6.15 -0.97 1.04
N VAL A 94 -6.89 -1.13 -0.06
CA VAL A 94 -7.22 -0.10 -1.04
C VAL A 94 -8.45 0.71 -0.62
N ALA A 95 -9.59 0.05 -0.37
CA ALA A 95 -10.84 0.77 -0.12
C ALA A 95 -10.76 1.54 1.21
N LYS A 96 -10.81 2.88 1.14
CA LYS A 96 -10.81 3.79 2.29
C LYS A 96 -12.18 4.42 2.51
N CYS A 97 -12.53 4.65 3.76
CA CYS A 97 -13.72 5.38 4.12
C CYS A 97 -13.51 6.88 3.96
N ALA A 98 -14.24 7.51 3.04
CA ALA A 98 -14.18 8.97 2.82
C ALA A 98 -14.47 9.79 4.09
N LYS A 99 -15.32 9.29 5.01
CA LYS A 99 -15.67 10.00 6.25
C LYS A 99 -14.57 10.05 7.29
N CYS A 100 -13.77 8.98 7.43
CA CYS A 100 -12.83 8.84 8.55
C CYS A 100 -11.43 8.37 8.17
N GLY A 101 -11.14 8.21 6.87
CA GLY A 101 -9.86 7.77 6.32
C GLY A 101 -9.47 6.32 6.61
N HIS A 102 -10.18 5.61 7.50
CA HIS A 102 -9.85 4.23 7.83
C HIS A 102 -10.22 3.27 6.71
N SER A 103 -9.43 2.18 6.56
CA SER A 103 -9.72 1.13 5.59
C SER A 103 -11.07 0.47 5.84
N TYR A 104 -11.72 0.04 4.77
CA TYR A 104 -12.79 -0.94 4.83
C TYR A 104 -12.24 -2.33 5.18
N THR A 105 -13.09 -3.14 5.80
CA THR A 105 -12.83 -4.54 6.14
C THR A 105 -13.89 -5.39 5.48
N GLY A 106 -13.52 -6.57 4.98
CA GLY A 106 -14.42 -7.50 4.32
C GLY A 106 -14.89 -8.61 5.27
N PRO A 107 -16.09 -8.49 5.84
CA PRO A 107 -16.85 -9.65 6.32
C PRO A 107 -17.68 -10.27 5.18
N PHE A 108 -17.91 -11.58 5.28
CA PHE A 108 -18.82 -12.31 4.39
C PHE A 108 -19.98 -12.92 5.17
N LYS A 109 -21.10 -13.15 4.50
CA LYS A 109 -22.24 -13.93 5.00
C LYS A 109 -22.45 -15.10 4.07
N LYS A 110 -22.50 -16.31 4.62
CA LYS A 110 -22.92 -17.51 3.90
C LYS A 110 -24.42 -17.69 4.07
N ARG A 111 -25.18 -17.70 2.97
CA ARG A 111 -26.61 -18.05 3.01
C ARG A 111 -26.81 -19.55 3.15
N ARG A 112 -28.02 -19.98 3.53
CA ARG A 112 -28.42 -21.40 3.54
C ARG A 112 -28.23 -22.07 2.16
N SER A 113 -28.40 -21.31 1.08
CA SER A 113 -28.14 -21.70 -0.31
C SER A 113 -26.65 -21.90 -0.65
N ARG A 114 -25.74 -21.79 0.33
CA ARG A 114 -24.28 -21.79 0.17
C ARG A 114 -23.69 -20.61 -0.62
N THR A 115 -24.53 -19.72 -1.13
CA THR A 115 -24.10 -18.45 -1.75
C THR A 115 -23.39 -17.57 -0.72
N ILE A 116 -22.22 -17.04 -1.09
CA ILE A 116 -21.43 -16.13 -0.28
C ILE A 116 -21.77 -14.71 -0.72
N TYR A 117 -22.16 -13.87 0.24
CA TYR A 117 -22.38 -12.44 0.02
C TYR A 117 -21.29 -11.65 0.73
N ARG A 118 -20.57 -10.81 -0.01
CA ARG A 118 -19.44 -10.03 0.48
C ARG A 118 -19.84 -8.56 0.64
N PHE A 119 -19.38 -7.97 1.72
CA PHE A 119 -19.68 -6.59 2.06
C PHE A 119 -18.49 -5.96 2.76
N TYR A 120 -18.34 -4.66 2.57
CA TYR A 120 -17.25 -3.87 3.10
C TYR A 120 -17.79 -2.99 4.22
N LYS A 121 -17.14 -3.07 5.39
CA LYS A 121 -17.46 -2.25 6.55
C LYS A 121 -16.27 -1.40 6.98
N CYS A 122 -16.50 -0.11 7.19
CA CYS A 122 -15.48 0.81 7.66
C CYS A 122 -14.88 0.35 9.00
N ALA A 123 -13.56 0.18 9.08
CA ALA A 123 -12.88 -0.18 10.33
C ALA A 123 -13.10 0.87 11.43
N GLY A 124 -13.16 2.16 11.06
CA GLY A 124 -13.55 3.26 11.96
C GLY A 124 -14.88 3.00 12.69
N ARG A 125 -15.87 2.43 11.99
CA ARG A 125 -17.18 2.08 12.57
C ARG A 125 -17.10 0.80 13.39
N CYS A 126 -16.56 -0.28 12.80
CA CYS A 126 -16.63 -1.62 13.39
C CYS A 126 -15.64 -1.87 14.52
N LYS A 127 -14.41 -1.35 14.41
CA LYS A 127 -13.35 -1.58 15.41
C LYS A 127 -13.27 -0.44 16.41
N PHE A 128 -13.40 0.79 15.93
CA PHE A 128 -13.11 1.97 16.75
C PHE A 128 -14.38 2.69 17.24
N GLY A 129 -15.53 2.49 16.60
CA GLY A 129 -16.79 3.16 16.96
C GLY A 129 -16.77 4.68 16.79
N ILE A 130 -15.93 5.19 15.88
CA ILE A 130 -15.71 6.63 15.61
C ILE A 130 -16.31 7.09 14.28
N CYS A 131 -16.96 6.18 13.55
CA CYS A 131 -17.52 6.46 12.23
C CYS A 131 -18.89 5.79 12.11
N ASP A 132 -19.77 6.39 11.33
CA ASP A 132 -21.13 5.95 11.06
C ASP A 132 -21.32 5.50 9.60
N SER A 133 -20.23 5.41 8.82
CA SER A 133 -20.26 5.03 7.39
C SER A 133 -21.07 3.77 7.16
N GLN A 134 -21.88 3.78 6.11
CA GLN A 134 -22.74 2.65 5.75
C GLN A 134 -21.93 1.43 5.33
N VAL A 135 -22.58 0.27 5.39
CA VAL A 135 -22.03 -0.97 4.85
C VAL A 135 -22.19 -0.91 3.33
N VAL A 136 -21.11 -1.19 2.61
CA VAL A 136 -21.09 -1.14 1.15
C VAL A 136 -21.07 -2.57 0.61
N VAL A 137 -21.87 -2.85 -0.40
CA VAL A 137 -21.88 -4.15 -1.09
C VAL A 137 -20.67 -4.20 -2.03
N GLU A 138 -20.03 -5.37 -2.17
CA GLU A 138 -18.86 -5.51 -3.04
C GLU A 138 -19.13 -5.07 -4.48
N GLU A 139 -20.26 -5.46 -5.05
CA GLU A 139 -20.70 -5.08 -6.40
C GLU A 139 -20.71 -3.56 -6.61
N SER A 140 -21.07 -2.76 -5.60
CA SER A 140 -21.03 -1.30 -5.71
C SER A 140 -19.61 -0.76 -5.84
N ILE A 141 -18.63 -1.41 -5.19
CA ILE A 141 -17.22 -1.05 -5.30
C ILE A 141 -16.66 -1.52 -6.64
N GLU A 142 -17.04 -2.72 -7.10
CA GLU A 142 -16.66 -3.23 -8.43
C GLU A 142 -17.15 -2.32 -9.55
N ASN A 143 -18.43 -1.92 -9.51
CA ASN A 143 -19.00 -1.01 -10.53
C ASN A 143 -18.31 0.36 -10.51
N ALA A 144 -17.99 0.89 -9.33
CA ALA A 144 -17.23 2.13 -9.21
C ALA A 144 -15.82 1.99 -9.80
N LEU A 145 -15.12 0.89 -9.52
CA LEU A 145 -13.80 0.62 -10.10
C LEU A 145 -13.90 0.58 -11.64
N LEU A 146 -14.79 -0.26 -12.19
CA LEU A 146 -14.94 -0.43 -13.63
C LEU A 146 -15.32 0.89 -14.33
N GLY A 147 -16.15 1.72 -13.70
CA GLY A 147 -16.46 3.06 -14.20
C GLY A 147 -15.25 4.00 -14.19
N MET A 148 -14.42 3.95 -13.15
CA MET A 148 -13.18 4.73 -13.10
C MET A 148 -12.17 4.30 -14.17
N LEU A 149 -12.04 2.99 -14.42
CA LEU A 149 -11.16 2.49 -15.49
C LEU A 149 -11.61 3.00 -16.87
N GLU A 150 -12.91 3.11 -17.09
CA GLU A 150 -13.45 3.64 -18.36
C GLU A 150 -13.14 5.12 -18.55
N LEU A 151 -13.27 5.90 -17.49
CA LEU A 151 -12.91 7.33 -17.52
C LEU A 151 -11.42 7.52 -17.76
N ALA A 152 -10.57 6.76 -17.07
CA ALA A 152 -9.11 6.82 -17.24
C ALA A 152 -8.70 6.46 -18.67
N LYS A 153 -9.31 5.42 -19.26
CA LYS A 153 -9.09 5.07 -20.66
C LYS A 153 -9.48 6.21 -21.60
N THR A 154 -10.66 6.79 -21.38
CA THR A 154 -11.17 7.90 -22.19
C THR A 154 -10.20 9.08 -22.16
N GLU A 155 -9.70 9.44 -20.97
CA GLU A 155 -8.74 10.54 -20.79
C GLU A 155 -7.42 10.29 -21.54
N LEU A 156 -6.87 9.07 -21.46
CA LEU A 156 -5.67 8.67 -22.19
C LEU A 156 -5.88 8.65 -23.72
N GLU A 157 -7.09 8.34 -24.21
CA GLU A 157 -7.42 8.43 -25.64
C GLU A 157 -7.52 9.88 -26.14
N PHE A 158 -7.83 10.85 -25.27
CA PHE A 158 -7.85 12.27 -25.63
C PHE A 158 -6.44 12.86 -25.72
N GLU A 159 -5.50 12.44 -24.87
CA GLU A 159 -4.11 12.90 -24.92
C GLU A 159 -3.37 12.40 -26.17
N ASP A 160 -3.63 11.15 -26.57
CA ASP A 160 -2.99 10.49 -27.73
C ASP A 160 -3.36 11.13 -29.10
N LYS A 161 -4.50 11.83 -29.18
CA LYS A 161 -4.93 12.51 -30.42
C LYS A 161 -4.11 13.75 -30.79
N ASN A 162 -3.18 14.20 -29.93
CA ASN A 162 -2.19 15.23 -30.26
C ASN A 162 -0.94 14.64 -30.96
N TYR A 163 -1.18 13.67 -31.85
CA TYR A 163 -0.19 12.80 -32.47
C TYR A 163 0.90 13.54 -33.26
N TYR A 164 2.16 13.32 -32.85
CA TYR A 164 3.35 13.53 -33.68
C TYR A 164 3.62 12.25 -34.49
N PRO A 165 4.13 12.36 -35.73
CA PRO A 165 4.35 11.19 -36.60
C PRO A 165 5.25 10.17 -35.90
N THR A 166 4.90 8.88 -35.99
CA THR A 166 5.68 7.73 -35.50
C THR A 166 7.16 7.91 -35.79
N VAL A 167 7.92 8.35 -34.79
CA VAL A 167 9.36 8.43 -34.88
C VAL A 167 9.88 7.03 -34.54
N ASP A 168 10.54 6.38 -35.50
CA ASP A 168 11.12 5.06 -35.29
C ASP A 168 12.24 5.15 -34.24
N LYS A 169 12.01 4.53 -33.07
CA LYS A 169 12.99 4.46 -31.98
C LYS A 169 14.35 3.95 -32.46
N ASN A 170 14.37 2.96 -33.37
CA ASN A 170 15.60 2.42 -33.92
C ASN A 170 16.36 3.45 -34.77
N GLU A 171 15.65 4.36 -35.43
CA GLU A 171 16.29 5.41 -36.23
C GLU A 171 16.90 6.50 -35.32
N ILE A 172 16.24 6.86 -34.22
CA ILE A 172 16.81 7.77 -33.21
C ILE A 172 18.06 7.16 -32.57
N GLU A 173 18.01 5.88 -32.18
CA GLU A 173 19.17 5.18 -31.59
C GLU A 173 20.36 5.11 -32.55
N LYS A 174 20.10 4.84 -33.84
CA LYS A 174 21.14 4.89 -34.89
C LYS A 174 21.74 6.29 -35.06
N GLN A 175 20.93 7.34 -34.97
CA GLN A 175 21.42 8.71 -35.06
C GLN A 175 22.27 9.10 -33.85
N LEU A 176 21.89 8.67 -32.65
CA LEU A 176 22.70 8.85 -31.43
C LEU A 176 24.05 8.13 -31.54
N GLU A 177 24.09 6.92 -32.10
CA GLU A 177 25.35 6.19 -32.30
C GLU A 177 26.25 6.91 -33.31
N LYS A 178 25.70 7.40 -34.42
CA LYS A 178 26.45 8.23 -35.39
C LYS A 178 27.00 9.50 -34.76
N ILE A 179 26.28 10.13 -33.83
CA ILE A 179 26.76 11.32 -33.12
C ILE A 179 27.92 10.95 -32.19
N LYS A 180 27.85 9.81 -31.48
CA LYS A 180 28.98 9.33 -30.66
C LYS A 180 30.22 9.09 -31.49
N GLU A 181 30.09 8.41 -32.63
CA GLU A 181 31.21 8.17 -33.56
C GLU A 181 31.82 9.49 -34.05
N LYS A 182 30.99 10.49 -34.40
CA LYS A 182 31.45 11.83 -34.79
C LYS A 182 32.18 12.56 -33.67
N LYS A 183 31.73 12.41 -32.41
CA LYS A 183 32.38 13.02 -31.23
C LYS A 183 33.76 12.40 -30.98
N GLU A 184 33.89 11.08 -31.02
CA GLU A 184 35.18 10.41 -30.86
C GLU A 184 36.14 10.77 -32.00
N ARG A 185 35.67 10.73 -33.26
CA ARG A 185 36.52 11.14 -34.40
C ARG A 185 36.98 12.60 -34.32
N THR A 186 36.13 13.49 -33.81
CA THR A 186 36.47 14.91 -33.64
C THR A 186 37.48 15.12 -32.51
N LYS A 187 37.46 14.26 -31.49
CA LYS A 187 38.44 14.22 -30.41
C LYS A 187 39.79 13.71 -30.89
N ASP A 188 39.82 12.68 -31.73
CA ASP A 188 41.05 12.17 -32.34
C ASP A 188 41.72 13.24 -33.20
N LEU A 189 40.96 13.91 -34.10
CA LEU A 189 41.47 15.01 -34.92
C LEU A 189 42.01 16.21 -34.10
N TYR A 190 41.49 16.42 -32.89
CA TYR A 190 42.01 17.44 -31.99
C TYR A 190 43.33 16.99 -31.32
N ILE A 191 43.44 15.72 -30.95
CA ILE A 191 44.66 15.13 -30.39
C ILE A 191 45.78 15.12 -31.42
N ASP A 192 45.46 14.79 -32.67
CA ASP A 192 46.40 14.75 -33.80
C ASP A 192 46.86 16.15 -34.25
N GLY A 193 46.24 17.22 -33.72
CA GLY A 193 46.60 18.61 -33.99
C GLY A 193 45.99 19.19 -35.27
N ASP A 194 45.15 18.44 -35.97
CA ASP A 194 44.44 18.87 -37.19
C ASP A 194 43.30 19.88 -36.89
N LEU A 195 42.99 20.10 -35.61
CA LEU A 195 41.89 20.95 -35.16
C LEU A 195 42.34 21.95 -34.10
N THR A 196 41.94 23.21 -34.26
CA THR A 196 42.13 24.22 -33.20
C THR A 196 41.13 24.03 -32.06
N LYS A 197 41.49 24.50 -30.86
CA LYS A 197 40.64 24.42 -29.66
C LYS A 197 39.24 25.04 -29.87
N ASP A 198 39.17 26.17 -30.58
CA ASP A 198 37.90 26.85 -30.87
C ASP A 198 37.04 26.07 -31.86
N GLN A 199 37.65 25.47 -32.89
CA GLN A 199 36.93 24.62 -33.85
C GLN A 199 36.42 23.34 -33.19
N TYR A 200 37.21 22.74 -32.28
CA TYR A 200 36.81 21.56 -31.52
C TYR A 200 35.61 21.87 -30.62
N LYS A 201 35.68 22.97 -29.86
CA LYS A 201 34.61 23.40 -28.97
C LYS A 201 33.30 23.67 -29.70
N LYS A 202 33.34 24.39 -30.83
CA LYS A 202 32.15 24.64 -31.67
C LYS A 202 31.50 23.36 -32.18
N ARG A 203 32.30 22.39 -32.65
CA ARG A 203 31.77 21.09 -33.12
C ARG A 203 31.17 20.28 -31.98
N LEU A 204 31.80 20.30 -30.81
CA LEU A 204 31.29 19.61 -29.63
C LEU A 204 29.95 20.19 -29.17
N GLU A 205 29.81 21.52 -29.18
CA GLU A 205 28.55 22.20 -28.85
C GLU A 205 27.42 21.78 -29.80
N ILE A 206 27.66 21.76 -31.11
CA ILE A 206 26.67 21.29 -32.11
C ILE A 206 26.24 19.85 -31.82
N PHE A 207 27.18 18.94 -31.60
CA PHE A 207 26.86 17.54 -31.32
C PHE A 207 26.20 17.32 -29.94
N GLN A 208 26.39 18.23 -28.99
CA GLN A 208 25.70 18.19 -27.70
C GLN A 208 24.26 18.66 -27.83
N GLU A 209 24.00 19.70 -28.63
CA GLU A 209 22.64 20.18 -28.93
C GLU A 209 21.83 19.09 -29.65
N GLU A 210 22.39 18.51 -30.72
CA GLU A 210 21.76 17.42 -31.49
C GLU A 210 21.47 16.18 -30.61
N GLU A 211 22.42 15.78 -29.75
CA GLU A 211 22.22 14.66 -28.82
C GLU A 211 21.08 14.95 -27.82
N LYS A 212 21.01 16.18 -27.30
CA LYS A 212 19.97 16.58 -26.35
C LYS A 212 18.59 16.56 -26.99
N GLU A 213 18.46 17.02 -28.23
CA GLU A 213 17.20 16.96 -28.99
C GLU A 213 16.75 15.52 -29.22
N LEU A 214 17.66 14.65 -29.67
CA LEU A 214 17.36 13.23 -29.89
C LEU A 214 17.00 12.48 -28.61
N LEU A 215 17.68 12.75 -27.50
CA LEU A 215 17.32 12.18 -26.18
C LEU A 215 15.96 12.68 -25.69
N SER A 216 15.61 13.95 -25.95
CA SER A 216 14.27 14.46 -25.62
C SER A 216 13.18 13.79 -26.44
N LEU A 217 13.44 13.45 -27.71
CA LEU A 217 12.50 12.72 -28.54
C LEU A 217 12.37 11.27 -28.07
N LEU A 218 13.49 10.63 -27.72
CA LEU A 218 13.50 9.25 -27.21
C LEU A 218 12.68 9.09 -25.92
N ASN A 219 12.84 10.02 -24.97
CA ASN A 219 12.05 10.01 -23.73
C ASN A 219 10.54 10.10 -23.99
N LYS A 220 10.12 10.92 -24.96
CA LYS A 220 8.70 11.05 -25.32
C LYS A 220 8.17 9.74 -25.93
N VAL A 221 8.95 9.10 -26.80
CA VAL A 221 8.59 7.79 -27.39
C VAL A 221 8.46 6.70 -26.33
N ASP A 222 9.34 6.72 -25.31
CA ASP A 222 9.26 5.79 -24.19
C ASP A 222 8.04 6.06 -23.28
N GLU A 223 7.67 7.32 -23.09
CA GLU A 223 6.43 7.71 -22.39
C GLU A 223 5.19 7.22 -23.16
N ASP A 224 5.15 7.37 -24.48
CA ASP A 224 4.05 6.92 -25.34
C ASP A 224 3.90 5.38 -25.34
N ALA A 225 5.01 4.64 -25.41
CA ALA A 225 5.00 3.18 -25.32
C ALA A 225 4.46 2.68 -23.97
N ASN A 226 4.81 3.37 -22.88
CA ASN A 226 4.30 3.08 -21.55
C ASN A 226 2.79 3.38 -21.44
N ILE A 227 2.30 4.44 -22.09
CA ILE A 227 0.86 4.74 -22.15
C ILE A 227 0.09 3.61 -22.86
N GLU A 228 0.60 3.07 -23.96
CA GLU A 228 -0.05 1.96 -24.68
C GLU A 228 -0.09 0.68 -23.84
N GLU A 229 1.01 0.36 -23.14
CA GLU A 229 1.04 -0.77 -22.20
C GLU A 229 0.02 -0.57 -21.06
N ILE A 230 -0.11 0.65 -20.53
CA ILE A 230 -1.12 0.99 -19.51
C ILE A 230 -2.54 0.82 -20.05
N LYS A 231 -2.82 1.27 -21.29
CA LYS A 231 -4.13 1.09 -21.94
C LYS A 231 -4.48 -0.38 -22.11
N GLU A 232 -3.53 -1.20 -22.53
CA GLU A 232 -3.71 -2.64 -22.66
C GLU A 232 -4.02 -3.30 -21.31
N ILE A 233 -3.27 -2.94 -20.26
CA ILE A 233 -3.52 -3.41 -18.89
C ILE A 233 -4.91 -3.02 -18.41
N LEU A 234 -5.33 -1.76 -18.61
CA LEU A 234 -6.66 -1.27 -18.24
C LEU A 234 -7.76 -2.08 -18.93
N GLN A 235 -7.59 -2.34 -20.23
CA GLN A 235 -8.55 -3.10 -21.03
C GLN A 235 -8.63 -4.56 -20.59
N ASN A 236 -7.48 -5.19 -20.32
CA ASN A 236 -7.40 -6.56 -19.83
C ASN A 236 -8.08 -6.72 -18.47
N ILE A 237 -7.84 -5.79 -17.54
CA ILE A 237 -8.50 -5.78 -16.23
C ILE A 237 -10.02 -5.69 -16.41
N LYS A 238 -10.51 -4.78 -17.25
CA LYS A 238 -11.95 -4.59 -17.48
C LYS A 238 -12.62 -5.85 -18.04
N ASN A 239 -11.99 -6.48 -19.04
CA ASN A 239 -12.54 -7.64 -19.73
C ASN A 239 -12.53 -8.91 -18.85
N GLU A 240 -11.45 -9.12 -18.12
CA GLU A 240 -11.24 -10.35 -17.34
C GLU A 240 -11.75 -10.23 -15.89
N TRP A 241 -12.13 -9.04 -15.41
CA TRP A 241 -12.48 -8.81 -14.00
C TRP A 241 -13.49 -9.84 -13.46
N HIS A 242 -14.54 -10.17 -14.21
CA HIS A 242 -15.56 -11.12 -13.74
C HIS A 242 -15.09 -12.58 -13.74
N ASN A 243 -14.08 -12.91 -14.56
CA ASN A 243 -13.52 -14.26 -14.70
C ASN A 243 -12.34 -14.51 -13.76
N MET A 244 -11.69 -13.45 -13.28
CA MET A 244 -10.55 -13.54 -12.36
C MET A 244 -10.94 -14.14 -11.00
N SER A 245 -10.06 -15.00 -10.49
CA SER A 245 -10.19 -15.50 -9.12
C SER A 245 -10.05 -14.36 -8.09
N TYR A 246 -10.69 -14.51 -6.93
CA TYR A 246 -10.58 -13.53 -5.83
C TYR A 246 -9.15 -13.34 -5.33
N GLU A 247 -8.32 -14.38 -5.44
CA GLU A 247 -6.89 -14.31 -5.14
C GLU A 247 -6.19 -13.38 -6.14
N SER A 248 -6.38 -13.63 -7.44
CA SER A 248 -5.82 -12.82 -8.53
C SER A 248 -6.22 -11.35 -8.45
N LYS A 249 -7.48 -11.07 -8.06
CA LYS A 249 -7.99 -9.70 -7.86
C LYS A 249 -7.38 -8.98 -6.65
N ASN A 250 -6.91 -9.74 -5.67
CA ASN A 250 -6.29 -9.21 -4.44
C ASN A 250 -4.75 -9.17 -4.54
N THR A 251 -4.18 -9.60 -5.66
CA THR A 251 -2.72 -9.64 -5.86
C THR A 251 -2.18 -8.23 -6.12
N PRO A 252 -1.01 -7.86 -5.57
CA PRO A 252 -0.31 -6.60 -5.87
C PRO A 252 0.12 -6.43 -7.33
N SER A 253 -0.18 -7.39 -8.21
CA SER A 253 0.09 -7.38 -9.63
C SER A 253 -0.87 -6.50 -10.43
N ILE A 254 -1.92 -5.97 -9.81
CA ILE A 254 -2.71 -4.87 -10.37
C ILE A 254 -2.00 -3.56 -10.00
N PRO A 255 -1.33 -2.87 -10.94
CA PRO A 255 -0.40 -1.77 -10.64
C PRO A 255 -1.03 -0.59 -9.89
N PHE A 256 -2.36 -0.43 -10.02
CA PHE A 256 -3.12 0.71 -9.48
C PHE A 256 -3.14 0.82 -7.96
N PHE A 257 -2.79 -0.25 -7.22
CA PHE A 257 -3.01 -0.31 -5.77
C PHE A 257 -1.75 -0.04 -4.92
N LYS A 258 -0.62 0.29 -5.54
CA LYS A 258 0.57 0.81 -4.83
C LYS A 258 0.65 2.33 -5.00
N VAL A 259 -0.01 3.05 -4.12
CA VAL A 259 0.26 4.47 -3.82
C VAL A 259 0.52 4.59 -2.32
#